data_AF-A0A420XJF8-F1
#
_entry.id   AF-A0A420XJF8-F1
#
_cell.length_a   1.000
_cell.length_b   1.000
_cell.length_c   1.000
_cell.angle_alpha   90.00
_cell.angle_beta   90.00
_cell.angle_gamma   90.00
#
_symmetry.space_group_name_H-M   'P 1'
#
loop_
_entity.id
_entity.type
_entity.pdbx_description
1 polymer ?
#
loop_
_entity_poly.entity_id
_entity_poly.type
_entity_poly.pdbx_seq_one_letter_code
_entity_poly.pdbx_strand_id
1 'polypeptide(L)'
;MERISQGEVRLRVGTLYGALDRLAAEGLVEVASEEVVDSRLRRNYALTEQGAHRLEEEARRARRQAETALRRLKSFGTGTLPGTAT
;
A
#
# COMPACT_ATOMS: atom_id res chain seq x y z
N MET A 1 8.54 3.22 -8.45
CA MET A 1 7.70 2.34 -7.60
C MET A 1 8.52 1.32 -6.82
N GLU A 2 9.37 0.49 -7.44
CA GLU A 2 10.14 -0.54 -6.71
C GLU A 2 10.97 -0.02 -5.52
N ARG A 3 11.53 1.19 -5.59
CA ARG A 3 12.28 1.77 -4.46
C ARG A 3 11.43 2.13 -3.24
N ILE A 4 10.15 2.48 -3.43
CA ILE A 4 9.24 2.84 -2.33
C ILE A 4 8.55 1.57 -1.80
N SER A 5 8.19 0.64 -2.68
CA SER A 5 7.59 -0.65 -2.28
C SER A 5 8.60 -1.71 -1.84
N GLN A 6 9.90 -1.40 -1.82
CA GLN A 6 11.00 -2.37 -1.62
C GLN A 6 10.87 -3.64 -2.51
N GLY A 7 10.19 -3.51 -3.66
CA GLY A 7 9.89 -4.63 -4.56
C GLY A 7 8.70 -5.51 -4.14
N GLU A 8 8.08 -5.30 -2.98
CA GLU A 8 6.92 -6.08 -2.51
C GLU A 8 5.67 -5.83 -3.37
N VAL A 9 5.59 -4.66 -4.00
CA VAL A 9 4.51 -4.31 -4.91
C VAL A 9 5.07 -4.03 -6.31
N ARG A 10 4.77 -4.94 -7.24
CA ARG A 10 5.02 -4.80 -8.68
C ARG A 10 3.71 -4.53 -9.41
N LEU A 11 3.44 -3.25 -9.68
CA LEU A 11 2.31 -2.85 -10.54
C LEU A 11 2.75 -2.77 -11.99
N ARG A 12 1.97 -3.37 -12.90
CA ARG A 12 2.13 -3.12 -14.34
C ARG A 12 1.83 -1.65 -14.63
N VAL A 13 2.54 -1.06 -15.59
CA VAL A 13 2.44 0.37 -15.94
C VAL A 13 1.00 0.82 -16.16
N GLY A 14 0.19 0.05 -16.89
CA GLY A 14 -1.21 0.39 -17.15
C GLY A 14 -2.09 0.39 -15.88
N THR A 15 -1.85 -0.54 -14.96
CA THR A 15 -2.60 -0.61 -13.68
C THR A 15 -2.22 0.53 -12.75
N LEU A 16 -0.96 0.98 -12.79
CA LEU A 16 -0.49 2.10 -11.98
C LEU A 16 -1.17 3.40 -12.39
N TYR A 17 -1.16 3.75 -13.68
CA TYR A 17 -1.78 4.99 -14.13
C TYR A 17 -3.30 4.97 -13.92
N GLY A 18 -3.95 3.83 -14.15
CA GLY A 18 -5.39 3.70 -13.84
C GLY A 18 -5.71 3.79 -12.34
N ALA A 19 -4.77 3.48 -11.44
CA ALA A 19 -4.95 3.73 -10.01
C ALA A 19 -4.78 5.22 -9.67
N LEU A 20 -3.75 5.87 -10.23
CA LEU A 20 -3.48 7.29 -10.00
C LEU A 20 -4.60 8.19 -10.56
N ASP A 21 -5.14 7.89 -11.74
CA ASP A 21 -6.25 8.65 -12.31
C ASP A 21 -7.52 8.52 -11.47
N ARG A 22 -7.78 7.34 -10.87
CA ARG A 22 -8.91 7.17 -9.93
C ARG A 22 -8.71 7.95 -8.63
N LEU A 23 -7.51 7.87 -8.03
CA LEU A 23 -7.19 8.64 -6.84
C LEU A 23 -7.30 10.15 -7.09
N ALA A 24 -6.93 10.61 -8.28
CA ALA A 24 -7.09 12.00 -8.70
C ALA A 24 -8.57 12.37 -8.86
N ALA A 25 -9.38 11.51 -9.49
CA ALA A 25 -10.82 11.71 -9.62
C ALA A 25 -11.54 11.74 -8.25
N GLU A 26 -11.02 11.02 -7.25
CA GLU A 26 -11.50 11.04 -5.86
C GLU A 26 -10.96 12.21 -5.03
N GLY A 27 -10.08 13.05 -5.60
CA GLY A 27 -9.47 14.21 -4.91
C GLY A 27 -8.42 13.84 -3.86
N LEU A 28 -7.92 12.60 -3.86
CA LEU A 28 -6.92 12.12 -2.90
C LEU A 28 -5.48 12.43 -3.34
N VAL A 29 -5.27 12.64 -4.63
CA VAL A 29 -4.00 13.11 -5.17
C VAL A 29 -4.24 14.20 -6.20
N GLU A 30 -3.23 15.02 -6.43
CA GLU A 30 -3.24 16.06 -7.45
C GLU A 30 -1.99 15.98 -8.33
N VAL A 31 -2.06 16.53 -9.54
CA VAL A 31 -0.87 16.65 -10.41
C VAL A 31 -0.04 17.84 -9.91
N ALA A 32 1.10 17.54 -9.31
CA ALA A 32 2.02 18.54 -8.78
C ALA A 32 2.94 19.12 -9.86
N SER A 33 3.32 18.32 -10.86
CA SER A 33 4.05 18.80 -12.03
C SER A 33 3.82 17.89 -13.24
N GLU A 34 4.01 18.48 -14.42
CA GLU A 34 4.09 17.75 -15.69
C GLU A 34 5.46 17.98 -16.29
N GLU A 35 6.16 16.89 -16.61
CA GLU A 35 7.52 16.91 -17.13
C GLU A 35 7.60 16.10 -18.41
N VAL A 36 8.31 16.61 -19.42
CA VAL A 36 8.61 15.83 -20.63
C VAL A 36 9.96 15.16 -20.43
N VAL A 37 9.96 13.83 -20.36
CA VAL A 37 11.17 13.00 -20.23
C VAL A 37 11.19 12.01 -21.39
N ASP A 38 12.29 12.00 -22.16
CA ASP A 38 12.45 11.13 -23.33
C ASP A 38 11.24 11.18 -24.30
N SER A 39 10.80 12.40 -24.62
CA SER A 39 9.64 12.68 -25.48
C SER A 39 8.29 12.17 -24.96
N ARG A 40 8.19 11.80 -23.67
CA ARG A 40 6.95 11.37 -23.01
C ARG A 40 6.57 12.32 -21.89
N LEU A 41 5.30 12.73 -21.88
CA LEU A 41 4.72 13.47 -20.77
C LEU A 41 4.60 12.55 -19.55
N ARG A 42 5.22 12.96 -18.44
CA ARG A 42 5.13 12.30 -17.14
C ARG A 42 4.47 13.25 -16.17
N ARG A 43 3.40 12.78 -15.52
CA ARG A 43 2.71 13.51 -14.46
C ARG A 43 3.26 13.05 -13.12
N ASN A 44 3.72 13.99 -12.32
CA ASN A 44 4.09 13.77 -10.93
C ASN A 44 2.88 14.08 -10.05
N TYR A 45 2.52 13.14 -9.19
CA TYR A 45 1.36 13.26 -8.31
C TYR A 45 1.80 13.50 -6.87
N ALA A 46 1.09 14.39 -6.18
CA ALA A 46 1.25 14.63 -4.74
C ALA A 46 -0.05 14.28 -3.99
N LEU A 47 0.07 13.95 -2.70
CA LEU A 47 -1.11 13.78 -1.84
C LEU A 47 -1.75 15.13 -1.57
N THR A 48 -3.07 15.20 -1.68
CA THR A 48 -3.84 16.31 -1.11
C THR A 48 -3.92 16.14 0.42
N GLU A 49 -4.39 17.17 1.13
CA GLU A 49 -4.64 17.06 2.57
C GLU A 49 -5.64 15.94 2.90
N GLN A 50 -6.72 15.86 2.13
CA GLN A 50 -7.70 14.77 2.23
C GLN A 50 -7.05 13.41 1.95
N GLY A 51 -6.20 13.33 0.92
CA GLY A 51 -5.44 12.13 0.59
C GLY A 51 -4.52 11.68 1.72
N ALA A 52 -3.81 12.61 2.35
CA ALA A 52 -2.93 12.33 3.48
C ALA A 52 -3.72 11.78 4.67
N HIS A 53 -4.87 12.37 5.01
CA HIS A 53 -5.73 11.88 6.07
C HIS A 53 -6.26 10.46 5.78
N ARG A 54 -6.75 10.22 4.55
CA ARG A 54 -7.21 8.88 4.13
C ARG A 54 -6.09 7.85 4.17
N LEU A 55 -4.89 8.21 3.72
CA LEU A 55 -3.73 7.32 3.78
C LEU A 55 -3.36 6.97 5.22
N GLU A 56 -3.43 7.93 6.13
CA GLU A 56 -3.19 7.70 7.56
C GLU A 56 -4.22 6.72 8.16
N GLU A 57 -5.50 6.90 7.85
CA GLU A 57 -6.55 6.00 8.31
C GLU A 57 -6.33 4.56 7.84
N GLU A 58 -6.00 4.38 6.56
CA GLU A 58 -5.72 3.06 5.97
C GLU A 58 -4.44 2.44 6.54
N ALA A 59 -3.38 3.24 6.75
CA ALA A 59 -2.16 2.76 7.39
C ALA A 59 -2.42 2.26 8.82
N ARG A 60 -3.20 3.02 9.61
CA ARG A 60 -3.62 2.62 10.95
C ARG A 60 -4.49 1.35 10.90
N ARG A 61 -5.37 1.22 9.91
CA ARG A 61 -6.21 0.03 9.71
C ARG A 61 -5.36 -1.21 9.41
N ALA A 62 -4.45 -1.12 8.45
CA ALA A 62 -3.53 -2.19 8.09
C ALA A 62 -2.68 -2.64 9.29
N ARG A 63 -2.16 -1.67 10.07
CA ARG A 63 -1.42 -1.96 11.31
C ARG A 63 -2.25 -2.77 12.31
N ARG A 64 -3.48 -2.34 12.61
CA ARG A 64 -4.37 -3.05 13.55
C ARG A 64 -4.66 -4.48 13.09
N GLN A 65 -4.83 -4.69 11.79
CA GLN A 65 -5.04 -6.01 11.20
C GLN A 65 -3.81 -6.90 11.36
N ALA A 66 -2.63 -6.38 11.02
CA ALA A 66 -1.37 -7.08 11.17
C ALA A 66 -1.10 -7.48 12.63
N GLU A 67 -1.27 -6.53 13.57
CA GLU A 67 -1.13 -6.80 15.01
C GLU A 67 -2.09 -7.90 15.48
N THR A 68 -3.33 -7.90 14.98
CA THR A 68 -4.32 -8.94 15.32
C THR A 68 -3.93 -10.30 14.75
N ALA A 69 -3.48 -10.36 13.51
CA ALA A 69 -3.00 -11.58 12.88
C ALA A 69 -1.79 -12.16 13.64
N LEU A 70 -0.82 -11.31 14.00
CA LEU A 70 0.37 -11.71 14.77
C LEU A 70 0.02 -12.20 16.18
N ARG A 71 -0.93 -11.56 16.88
CA ARG A 71 -1.42 -12.07 18.18
C ARG A 71 -2.01 -13.47 18.05
N ARG A 72 -2.81 -13.72 17.02
CA ARG A 72 -3.40 -15.05 16.76
C ARG A 72 -2.35 -16.10 16.41
N LEU A 73 -1.34 -15.76 15.63
CA LEU A 73 -0.22 -16.65 15.32
C LEU A 73 0.55 -17.06 16.58
N LYS A 74 0.78 -16.13 17.52
CA LYS A 74 1.42 -16.44 18.80
C LYS A 74 0.61 -17.43 19.63
N SER A 75 -0.71 -17.27 19.72
CA SER A 75 -1.57 -18.23 20.44
C SER A 75 -1.66 -19.59 19.74
N PHE A 76 -1.48 -19.64 18.42
CA PHE A 76 -1.45 -20.88 17.65
C PHE A 76 -0.16 -21.68 17.90
N GLY A 77 0.99 -21.00 18.00
CA GLY A 77 2.30 -21.64 18.25
C GLY A 77 2.46 -22.25 19.65
N THR A 78 1.64 -21.89 20.62
CA THR A 78 1.70 -22.41 22.00
C THR A 78 0.79 -23.63 22.24
N GLY A 79 -0.04 -24.01 21.27
CA GLY A 79 -0.95 -25.14 21.38
C GLY A 79 -0.73 -26.14 20.25
N THR A 80 0.28 -27.02 20.38
CA THR A 80 0.28 -28.44 19.92
C THR A 80 1.72 -28.97 19.87
N LEU A 81 2.12 -29.72 20.90
CA LEU A 81 2.61 -31.09 20.75
C LEU A 81 2.04 -31.90 21.92
N PRO A 82 0.87 -32.57 21.79
CA PRO A 82 0.57 -33.71 22.64
C PRO A 82 1.63 -34.79 22.35
N GLY A 83 2.35 -35.17 23.39
CA GLY A 83 3.43 -36.12 23.34
C GLY A 83 3.01 -37.43 22.70
N THR A 84 3.95 -37.95 21.91
CA THR A 84 4.07 -39.34 21.48
C THR A 84 3.64 -40.33 22.57
N ALA A 85 2.60 -41.12 22.30
CA ALA A 85 2.36 -42.38 22.97
C ALA A 85 2.14 -43.43 21.88
N THR A 86 3.18 -44.22 21.64
CA THR A 86 3.14 -45.57 21.06
C THR A 86 3.72 -46.47 22.15
#